data_AF-A0A0H5QDF0-F1
#
_entry.id   AF-A0A0H5QDF0-F1
#
_cell.length_a   1.000
_cell.length_b   1.000
_cell.length_c   1.000
_cell.angle_alpha   90.00
_cell.angle_beta   90.00
_cell.angle_gamma   90.00
#
_symmetry.space_group_name_H-M   'P 1'
#
loop_
_entity.id
_entity.type
_entity.pdbx_description
1 polymer ?
#
loop_
_entity_poly.entity_id
_entity_poly.type
_entity_poly.pdbx_seq_one_letter_code
_entity_poly.pdbx_strand_id
1 'polypeptide(L)'
;MNAERRSRFLEMYFHLLLAFYAIAGIGNSIIGSTTGSQVDGAILLYVSIITLSISLIIFGFKFGEMSAQHRTCYLTLQRIIDPSFKGDLNEKYISTIENLPNHQTMDFMRLAINNPFVKQQELKKSDGTPYTFNRLQLASYVVRRVGTWIFLAALTAPGWVVTFWNIWPAIR
;
A
#
# COMPACT_ATOMS: atom_id res chain seq x y z
N MET A 1 3.56 -11.11 -7.84
CA MET A 1 2.12 -10.71 -7.94
C MET A 1 1.56 -9.99 -6.72
N ASN A 2 1.79 -10.45 -5.47
CA ASN A 2 1.15 -9.85 -4.28
C ASN A 2 1.64 -8.42 -3.92
N ALA A 3 2.91 -8.08 -4.17
CA ALA A 3 3.44 -6.76 -3.86
C ALA A 3 2.95 -5.66 -4.83
N GLU A 4 2.85 -5.96 -6.13
CA GLU A 4 2.21 -5.08 -7.12
C GLU A 4 0.76 -4.79 -6.74
N ARG A 5 -0.01 -5.84 -6.42
CA ARG A 5 -1.40 -5.70 -5.97
C ARG A 5 -1.52 -4.86 -4.70
N ARG A 6 -0.59 -5.03 -3.74
CA ARG A 6 -0.54 -4.23 -2.51
C ARG A 6 -0.21 -2.76 -2.80
N SER A 7 0.77 -2.50 -3.67
CA SER A 7 1.15 -1.15 -4.06
C SER A 7 -0.04 -0.43 -4.71
N ARG A 8 -0.67 -1.07 -5.70
CA ARG A 8 -1.90 -0.55 -6.34
C ARG A 8 -3.04 -0.33 -5.35
N PHE A 9 -3.21 -1.25 -4.40
CA PHE A 9 -4.23 -1.09 -3.36
C PHE A 9 -3.95 0.12 -2.46
N LEU A 10 -2.71 0.29 -1.99
CA LEU A 10 -2.34 1.43 -1.14
C LEU A 10 -2.48 2.75 -1.87
N GLU A 11 -2.05 2.79 -3.14
CA GLU A 11 -2.19 3.96 -4.00
C GLU A 11 -3.65 4.34 -4.19
N MET A 12 -4.50 3.38 -4.61
CA MET A 12 -5.94 3.58 -4.73
C MET A 12 -6.56 4.00 -3.40
N TYR A 13 -6.12 3.40 -2.28
CA TYR A 13 -6.59 3.74 -0.95
C TYR A 13 -6.28 5.19 -0.58
N PHE A 14 -5.03 5.64 -0.75
CA PHE A 14 -4.64 7.01 -0.44
C PHE A 14 -5.35 8.01 -1.35
N HIS A 15 -5.59 7.66 -2.61
CA HIS A 15 -6.35 8.50 -3.53
C HIS A 15 -7.81 8.66 -3.08
N LEU A 16 -8.48 7.55 -2.78
CA LEU A 16 -9.85 7.57 -2.25
C LEU A 16 -9.93 8.32 -0.92
N LEU A 17 -8.92 8.15 -0.05
CA LEU A 17 -8.82 8.86 1.21
C LEU A 17 -8.71 10.37 1.00
N LEU A 18 -7.86 10.81 0.08
CA LEU A 18 -7.65 12.23 -0.21
C LEU A 18 -8.91 12.85 -0.83
N ALA A 19 -9.58 12.14 -1.74
CA ALA A 19 -10.87 12.55 -2.29
C ALA A 19 -11.95 12.63 -1.19
N PHE A 20 -12.01 11.66 -0.29
CA PHE A 20 -12.90 11.67 0.86
C PHE A 20 -12.67 12.89 1.75
N TYR A 21 -11.42 13.21 2.09
CA TYR A 21 -11.09 14.39 2.89
C TYR A 21 -11.46 15.70 2.19
N ALA A 22 -11.26 15.80 0.87
CA ALA A 22 -11.66 16.98 0.11
C ALA A 22 -13.18 17.17 0.09
N ILE A 23 -13.95 16.10 -0.18
CA ILE A 23 -15.41 16.14 -0.19
C ILE A 23 -15.94 16.47 1.21
N ALA A 24 -15.39 15.83 2.24
CA ALA A 24 -15.71 16.11 3.64
C ALA A 24 -15.44 17.58 3.99
N GLY A 25 -14.30 18.14 3.56
CA GLY A 25 -13.94 19.54 3.77
C GLY A 25 -14.91 20.52 3.09
N ILE A 26 -15.32 20.24 1.84
CA ILE A 26 -16.33 21.03 1.13
C ILE A 26 -17.67 20.99 1.87
N GLY A 27 -18.14 19.80 2.27
CA GLY A 27 -19.38 19.65 3.03
C GLY A 27 -19.34 20.40 4.36
N ASN A 28 -18.23 20.27 5.10
CA ASN A 28 -18.03 20.98 6.36
C ASN A 28 -17.96 22.51 6.18
N SER A 29 -17.41 23.00 5.08
CA SER A 29 -17.41 24.45 4.78
C SER A 29 -18.84 24.97 4.61
N ILE A 30 -19.67 24.26 3.83
CA ILE A 30 -21.06 24.64 3.57
C ILE A 30 -21.88 24.62 4.87
N ILE A 31 -21.78 23.53 5.65
CA ILE A 31 -22.51 23.39 6.92
C ILE A 31 -21.96 24.37 7.98
N GLY A 32 -20.64 24.52 8.07
CA GLY A 32 -20.00 25.41 9.04
C GLY A 32 -20.37 26.89 8.86
N SER A 33 -20.61 27.31 7.61
CA SER A 33 -21.10 28.65 7.29
C SER A 33 -22.52 28.94 7.78
N THR A 34 -23.36 27.90 7.93
CA THR A 34 -24.74 28.03 8.42
C THR A 34 -24.83 27.97 9.94
N THR A 35 -23.90 27.28 10.61
CA THR A 35 -23.88 27.13 12.08
C THR A 35 -22.97 28.13 12.81
N GLY A 36 -22.35 29.09 12.13
CA GLY A 36 -21.49 30.10 12.74
C GLY A 36 -20.17 29.55 13.29
N SER A 37 -19.61 28.52 12.65
CA SER A 37 -18.38 27.86 13.14
C SER A 37 -17.16 28.80 13.05
N GLN A 38 -16.18 28.63 13.97
CA GLN A 38 -14.94 29.42 14.03
C GLN A 38 -13.97 29.17 12.86
N VAL A 39 -14.20 28.13 12.05
CA VAL A 39 -13.34 27.83 10.89
C VAL A 39 -13.85 28.64 9.71
N ASP A 40 -12.97 29.48 9.13
CA ASP A 40 -13.29 30.23 7.92
C ASP A 40 -13.61 29.25 6.78
N GLY A 41 -14.91 29.14 6.47
CA GLY A 41 -15.43 28.21 5.48
C GLY A 41 -14.81 28.45 4.09
N ALA A 42 -14.45 29.69 3.76
CA ALA A 42 -13.84 30.01 2.47
C ALA A 42 -12.43 29.38 2.35
N ILE A 43 -11.63 29.45 3.41
CA ILE A 43 -10.29 28.85 3.45
C ILE A 43 -10.40 27.32 3.36
N LEU A 44 -11.31 26.72 4.13
CA LEU A 44 -11.50 25.27 4.13
C LEU A 44 -11.94 24.75 2.75
N LEU A 45 -12.84 25.48 2.09
CA LEU A 45 -13.32 25.15 0.74
C LEU A 45 -12.17 25.27 -0.28
N TYR A 46 -11.40 26.35 -0.23
CA TYR A 46 -10.26 26.56 -1.12
C TYR A 46 -9.21 25.46 -0.98
N VAL A 47 -8.83 25.13 0.27
CA VAL A 47 -7.88 24.04 0.56
C VAL A 47 -8.41 22.70 0.07
N SER A 48 -9.71 22.43 0.24
CA SER A 48 -10.34 21.19 -0.19
C SER A 48 -10.34 21.04 -1.72
N ILE A 49 -10.64 22.11 -2.45
CA ILE A 49 -10.60 22.12 -3.92
C ILE A 49 -9.18 21.90 -4.42
N ILE A 50 -8.18 22.62 -3.88
CA ILE A 50 -6.78 22.42 -4.25
C ILE A 50 -6.34 20.98 -3.99
N THR A 51 -6.69 20.45 -2.83
CA THR A 51 -6.35 19.07 -2.44
C THR A 51 -6.95 18.06 -3.41
N LEU A 52 -8.19 18.27 -3.83
CA LEU A 52 -8.84 17.45 -4.85
C LEU A 52 -8.15 17.57 -6.22
N SER A 53 -7.83 18.78 -6.66
CA SER A 53 -7.14 19.01 -7.94
C SER A 53 -5.75 18.37 -7.96
N ILE A 54 -4.97 18.52 -6.89
CA ILE A 54 -3.66 17.88 -6.75
C ILE A 54 -3.80 16.35 -6.74
N SER A 55 -4.80 15.82 -6.04
CA SER A 55 -5.09 14.37 -6.02
C SER A 55 -5.32 13.82 -7.43
N LEU A 56 -6.13 14.52 -8.23
CA LEU A 56 -6.43 14.15 -9.61
C LEU A 56 -5.21 14.25 -10.53
N ILE A 57 -4.38 15.29 -10.37
CA ILE A 57 -3.15 15.48 -11.13
C ILE A 57 -2.14 14.37 -10.80
N ILE A 58 -1.88 14.10 -9.52
CA ILE A 58 -0.94 13.06 -9.08
C ILE A 58 -1.37 11.69 -9.61
N PHE A 59 -2.66 11.38 -9.53
CA PHE A 59 -3.20 10.12 -10.05
C PHE A 59 -3.16 10.06 -11.59
N GLY A 60 -3.50 11.14 -12.27
CA GLY A 60 -3.51 11.22 -13.73
C GLY A 60 -2.12 11.18 -14.37
N PHE A 61 -1.09 11.71 -13.69
CA PHE A 61 0.23 11.84 -14.29
C PHE A 61 1.14 10.61 -14.12
N LYS A 62 1.14 9.85 -13.02
CA LYS A 62 2.25 8.90 -12.84
C LYS A 62 2.15 7.80 -11.76
N PHE A 63 1.38 6.75 -12.00
CA PHE A 63 1.48 5.56 -11.12
C PHE A 63 1.40 4.17 -11.79
N GLY A 64 0.93 4.07 -13.04
CA GLY A 64 1.01 2.81 -13.79
C GLY A 64 2.44 2.30 -13.92
N GLU A 65 3.39 3.21 -14.11
CA GLU A 65 4.79 2.91 -14.46
C GLU A 65 5.59 2.28 -13.31
N MET A 66 5.45 2.79 -12.07
CA MET A 66 6.07 2.19 -10.88
C MET A 66 5.51 0.78 -10.60
N SER A 67 4.20 0.59 -10.75
CA SER A 67 3.59 -0.74 -10.61
C SER A 67 4.07 -1.73 -11.68
N ALA A 68 4.30 -1.24 -12.90
CA ALA A 68 4.85 -2.01 -14.01
C ALA A 68 6.32 -2.39 -13.76
N GLN A 69 7.14 -1.50 -13.20
CA GLN A 69 8.52 -1.81 -12.80
C GLN A 69 8.56 -2.93 -11.75
N HIS A 70 7.69 -2.86 -10.74
CA HIS A 70 7.55 -3.95 -9.76
C HIS A 70 7.10 -5.27 -10.41
N ARG A 71 6.14 -5.23 -11.35
CA ARG A 71 5.72 -6.42 -12.10
C ARG A 71 6.89 -7.05 -12.84
N THR A 72 7.67 -6.25 -13.57
CA THR A 72 8.84 -6.70 -14.32
C THR A 72 9.87 -7.34 -13.40
N CYS A 73 10.17 -6.71 -12.25
CA CYS A 73 11.02 -7.27 -11.20
C CYS A 73 10.61 -8.69 -10.79
N TYR A 74 9.35 -8.88 -10.39
CA TYR A 74 8.87 -10.19 -9.94
C TYR A 74 8.84 -11.24 -11.05
N LEU A 75 8.52 -10.85 -12.29
CA LEU A 75 8.56 -11.76 -13.43
C LEU A 75 9.98 -12.22 -13.75
N THR A 76 10.98 -11.34 -13.60
CA THR A 76 12.39 -11.69 -13.83
C THR A 76 12.88 -12.68 -12.77
N LEU A 77 12.52 -12.51 -11.49
CA LEU A 77 12.85 -13.50 -10.45
C LEU A 77 12.17 -14.84 -10.66
N GLN A 78 10.92 -14.84 -11.10
CA GLN A 78 10.19 -16.08 -11.36
C GLN A 78 10.87 -16.90 -12.47
N ARG A 79 11.45 -16.23 -13.48
CA ARG A 79 12.24 -16.88 -14.54
C ARG A 79 13.56 -17.50 -14.05
N ILE A 80 14.11 -17.04 -12.93
CA ILE A 80 15.33 -17.61 -12.33
C ILE A 80 15.01 -18.92 -11.59
N ILE A 81 13.81 -19.02 -11.01
CA ILE A 81 13.36 -20.19 -10.24
C ILE A 81 12.81 -21.30 -11.17
N ASP A 82 12.70 -21.02 -12.47
CA ASP A 82 12.21 -21.99 -13.44
C ASP A 82 13.16 -23.21 -13.54
N PRO A 83 12.69 -24.44 -13.27
CA PRO A 83 13.51 -25.65 -13.25
C PRO A 83 14.12 -26.01 -14.62
N SER A 84 13.69 -25.33 -15.69
CA SER A 84 14.29 -25.47 -17.02
C SER A 84 15.64 -24.75 -17.19
N PHE A 85 16.03 -23.89 -16.24
CA PHE A 85 17.29 -23.14 -16.32
C PHE A 85 18.50 -24.00 -15.90
N LYS A 86 19.47 -24.18 -16.82
CA LYS A 86 20.67 -25.01 -16.63
C LYS A 86 21.98 -24.22 -16.39
N GLY A 87 21.92 -22.91 -16.14
CA GLY A 87 23.09 -22.06 -15.92
C GLY A 87 23.44 -21.85 -14.44
N ASP A 88 24.52 -21.12 -14.16
CA ASP A 88 24.87 -20.71 -12.79
C ASP A 88 23.80 -19.74 -12.25
N LEU A 89 22.97 -20.28 -11.36
CA LEU A 89 21.88 -19.56 -10.72
C LEU A 89 22.39 -18.36 -9.92
N ASN A 90 23.61 -18.43 -9.40
CA ASN A 90 24.16 -17.41 -8.51
C ASN A 90 24.54 -16.16 -9.30
N GLU A 91 25.22 -16.33 -10.44
CA GLU A 91 25.60 -15.23 -11.35
C GLU A 91 24.35 -14.55 -11.93
N LYS A 92 23.33 -15.32 -12.30
CA LYS A 92 22.07 -14.78 -12.84
C LYS A 92 21.22 -14.09 -11.78
N TYR A 93 21.26 -14.58 -10.55
CA TYR A 93 20.59 -13.96 -9.42
C TYR A 93 21.25 -12.63 -9.02
N ILE A 94 22.58 -12.59 -8.92
CA ILE A 94 23.35 -11.38 -8.61
C ILE A 94 23.12 -10.31 -9.68
N SER A 95 23.27 -10.66 -10.96
CA SER A 95 23.02 -9.71 -12.07
C SER A 95 21.57 -9.24 -12.15
N THR A 96 20.60 -10.04 -11.70
CA THR A 96 19.19 -9.63 -11.66
C THR A 96 18.90 -8.73 -10.47
N ILE A 97 19.48 -9.00 -9.30
CA ILE A 97 19.30 -8.18 -8.10
C ILE A 97 20.03 -6.84 -8.20
N GLU A 98 21.20 -6.78 -8.82
CA GLU A 98 21.92 -5.52 -9.08
C GLU A 98 21.07 -4.54 -9.89
N ASN A 99 20.22 -5.05 -10.76
CA ASN A 99 19.28 -4.25 -11.57
C ASN A 99 17.93 -3.99 -10.87
N LEU A 100 17.72 -4.48 -9.64
CA LEU A 100 16.45 -4.45 -8.92
C LEU A 100 16.65 -3.91 -7.49
N PRO A 101 16.72 -2.58 -7.31
CA PRO A 101 17.09 -1.94 -6.03
C PRO A 101 16.08 -2.11 -4.90
N ASN A 102 14.97 -2.83 -5.11
CA ASN A 102 13.82 -2.87 -4.20
C ASN A 102 13.53 -4.27 -3.62
N HIS A 103 14.54 -5.13 -3.50
CA HIS A 103 14.41 -6.42 -2.82
C HIS A 103 14.50 -6.28 -1.30
N GLN A 104 13.38 -6.48 -0.61
CA GLN A 104 13.38 -6.66 0.85
C GLN A 104 13.25 -8.14 1.21
N THR A 105 14.00 -8.58 2.23
CA THR A 105 13.95 -9.94 2.79
C THR A 105 12.53 -10.36 3.21
N MET A 106 11.66 -9.38 3.47
CA MET A 106 10.26 -9.55 3.82
C MET A 106 9.36 -9.99 2.67
N ASP A 107 9.71 -9.67 1.42
CA ASP A 107 8.91 -10.09 0.26
C ASP A 107 9.05 -11.59 0.01
N PHE A 108 10.24 -12.14 0.32
CA PHE A 108 10.48 -13.58 0.37
C PHE A 108 9.63 -14.27 1.45
N MET A 109 9.63 -13.76 2.69
CA MET A 109 8.78 -14.32 3.77
C MET A 109 7.29 -14.30 3.41
N ARG A 110 6.82 -13.25 2.73
CA ARG A 110 5.43 -13.16 2.28
C ARG A 110 5.08 -14.19 1.22
N LEU A 111 5.96 -14.42 0.26
CA LEU A 111 5.77 -15.44 -0.77
C LEU A 111 5.65 -16.82 -0.13
N ALA A 112 6.52 -17.08 0.85
CA ALA A 112 6.57 -18.32 1.61
C ALA A 112 5.30 -18.57 2.45
N ILE A 113 4.72 -17.53 3.07
CA ILE A 113 3.54 -17.67 3.94
C ILE A 113 2.22 -17.69 3.14
N ASN A 114 2.12 -17.00 1.99
CA ASN A 114 0.85 -16.88 1.24
C ASN A 114 0.48 -18.11 0.39
N ASN A 115 1.38 -19.11 0.24
CA ASN A 115 1.11 -20.33 -0.54
C ASN A 115 1.25 -21.62 0.31
N PRO A 116 0.53 -21.78 1.44
CA PRO A 116 0.64 -22.99 2.24
C PRO A 116 0.05 -24.23 1.56
N PHE A 117 -0.82 -24.06 0.55
CA PHE A 117 -1.59 -25.16 -0.07
C PHE A 117 -1.29 -25.44 -1.55
N VAL A 118 -0.57 -24.56 -2.26
CA VAL A 118 -0.45 -24.64 -3.75
C VAL A 118 0.79 -25.42 -4.22
N LYS A 119 1.79 -25.60 -3.36
CA LYS A 119 2.87 -26.58 -3.44
C LYS A 119 3.79 -26.26 -2.27
N GLN A 120 4.08 -27.24 -1.42
CA GLN A 120 5.19 -27.17 -0.49
C GLN A 120 6.48 -27.11 -1.32
N GLN A 121 6.81 -25.94 -1.86
CA GLN A 121 8.18 -25.67 -2.21
C GLN A 121 8.91 -25.65 -0.87
N GLU A 122 9.64 -26.72 -0.56
CA GLU A 122 10.63 -26.71 0.51
C GLU A 122 11.58 -25.57 0.19
N LEU A 123 11.34 -24.41 0.80
CA LEU A 123 12.18 -23.25 0.62
C LEU A 123 13.53 -23.64 1.18
N LYS A 124 14.53 -23.73 0.32
CA LYS A 124 15.91 -24.04 0.72
C LYS A 124 16.68 -22.74 0.81
N LYS A 125 17.51 -22.62 1.85
CA LYS A 125 18.54 -21.56 1.91
C LYS A 125 19.60 -21.81 0.83
N SER A 126 20.50 -20.84 0.61
CA SER A 126 21.60 -20.98 -0.37
C SER A 126 22.53 -22.17 -0.07
N ASP A 127 22.51 -22.67 1.16
CA ASP A 127 23.22 -23.85 1.65
C ASP A 127 22.46 -25.18 1.42
N GLY A 128 21.26 -25.14 0.82
CA GLY A 128 20.42 -26.31 0.58
C GLY A 128 19.60 -26.79 1.78
N THR A 129 19.73 -26.15 2.95
CA THR A 129 18.98 -26.53 4.16
C THR A 129 17.53 -26.04 4.12
N PRO A 130 16.57 -26.79 4.71
CA PRO A 130 15.18 -26.37 4.77
C PRO A 130 15.02 -25.08 5.60
N TYR A 131 14.36 -24.09 5.02
CA TYR A 131 14.11 -22.80 5.64
C TYR A 131 13.01 -22.94 6.69
N THR A 132 13.41 -22.86 7.96
CA THR A 132 12.47 -22.83 9.09
C THR A 132 12.22 -21.38 9.50
N PHE A 133 10.95 -21.03 9.70
CA PHE A 133 10.57 -19.71 10.18
C PHE A 133 10.94 -19.57 11.65
N ASN A 134 11.73 -18.54 11.97
CA ASN A 134 11.95 -18.17 13.36
C ASN A 134 10.65 -17.53 13.93
N ARG A 135 10.29 -17.84 15.18
CA ARG A 135 9.10 -17.26 15.84
C ARG A 135 9.12 -15.72 15.83
N LEU A 136 10.31 -15.13 15.95
CA LEU A 136 10.50 -13.68 15.86
C LEU A 136 10.18 -13.12 14.47
N GLN A 137 10.53 -13.86 13.40
CA GLN A 137 10.21 -13.48 12.03
C GLN A 137 8.69 -13.52 11.79
N LEU A 138 8.02 -14.57 12.29
CA LEU A 138 6.56 -14.66 12.21
C LEU A 138 5.88 -13.54 13.01
N ALA A 139 6.33 -13.28 14.24
CA ALA A 139 5.79 -12.21 15.07
C ALA A 139 5.96 -10.83 14.41
N SER A 140 7.16 -10.52 13.91
CA SER A 140 7.41 -9.26 13.20
C SER A 140 6.56 -9.11 11.93
N TYR A 141 6.28 -10.21 11.22
CA TYR A 141 5.37 -10.22 10.08
C TYR A 141 3.94 -9.86 10.50
N VAL A 142 3.42 -10.50 11.56
CA VAL A 142 2.06 -10.24 12.09
C VAL A 142 1.95 -8.80 12.56
N VAL A 143 2.90 -8.32 13.38
CA VAL A 143 2.91 -6.95 13.91
C VAL A 143 2.90 -5.93 12.79
N ARG A 144 3.73 -6.08 11.77
CA ARG A 144 3.75 -5.15 10.62
C ARG A 144 2.46 -5.21 9.82
N ARG A 145 1.87 -6.40 9.66
CA ARG A 145 0.62 -6.57 8.91
C ARG A 145 -0.55 -5.93 9.64
N VAL A 146 -0.71 -6.21 10.92
CA VAL A 146 -1.72 -5.59 11.78
C VAL A 146 -1.48 -4.09 11.89
N GLY A 147 -0.24 -3.67 12.13
CA GLY A 147 0.15 -2.26 12.21
C GLY A 147 -0.16 -1.47 10.94
N THR A 148 0.01 -2.07 9.75
CA THR A 148 -0.40 -1.42 8.49
C THR A 148 -1.91 -1.17 8.48
N TRP A 149 -2.74 -2.14 8.88
CA TRP A 149 -4.19 -1.96 8.92
C TRP A 149 -4.63 -0.96 9.97
N ILE A 150 -4.03 -0.97 11.16
CA ILE A 150 -4.27 0.02 12.20
C ILE A 150 -3.94 1.42 11.69
N PHE A 151 -2.78 1.59 11.06
CA PHE A 151 -2.37 2.88 10.50
C PHE A 151 -3.36 3.40 9.44
N LEU A 152 -3.79 2.53 8.52
CA LEU A 152 -4.78 2.90 7.51
C LEU A 152 -6.11 3.31 8.17
N ALA A 153 -6.60 2.55 9.14
CA ALA A 153 -7.83 2.86 9.87
C ALA A 153 -7.72 4.18 10.65
N ALA A 154 -6.58 4.41 11.32
CA ALA A 154 -6.30 5.64 12.06
C ALA A 154 -6.29 6.86 11.15
N LEU A 155 -5.82 6.74 9.91
CA LEU A 155 -5.86 7.82 8.92
C LEU A 155 -7.28 8.16 8.44
N THR A 156 -8.19 7.20 8.40
CA THR A 156 -9.60 7.45 8.02
C THR A 156 -10.43 8.03 9.16
N ALA A 157 -10.10 7.70 10.41
CA ALA A 157 -10.95 8.01 11.55
C ALA A 157 -11.24 9.51 11.76
N PRO A 158 -10.26 10.44 11.67
CA PRO A 158 -10.52 11.87 11.87
C PRO A 158 -11.54 12.44 10.89
N GLY A 159 -11.42 12.10 9.60
CA GLY A 159 -12.37 12.54 8.59
C GLY A 159 -13.80 12.07 8.87
N TRP A 160 -13.97 10.82 9.33
CA TRP A 160 -15.26 10.30 9.77
C TRP A 160 -15.76 11.00 11.03
N VAL A 161 -14.92 11.20 12.05
CA VAL A 161 -15.33 11.87 13.30
C VAL A 161 -15.82 13.30 13.03
N VAL A 162 -15.08 14.08 12.24
CA VAL A 162 -15.46 15.47 11.94
C VAL A 162 -16.74 15.53 11.11
N THR A 163 -16.89 14.69 10.10
CA THR A 163 -18.11 14.65 9.27
C THR A 163 -19.32 14.23 10.09
N PHE A 164 -19.22 13.16 10.88
CA PHE A 164 -20.31 12.74 11.76
C PHE A 164 -20.68 13.81 12.79
N TRP A 165 -19.67 14.45 13.41
CA TRP A 165 -19.91 15.50 14.41
C TRP A 165 -20.71 16.68 13.85
N ASN A 166 -20.39 17.13 12.62
CA ASN A 166 -21.08 18.25 12.00
C ASN A 166 -22.44 17.89 11.38
N ILE A 167 -22.61 16.65 10.90
CA ILE A 167 -23.87 16.17 10.32
C ILE A 167 -24.89 15.82 11.41
N TRP A 168 -24.44 15.29 12.56
CA TRP A 168 -25.31 14.86 13.67
C TRP A 168 -26.35 15.91 14.12
N PRO A 169 -25.98 17.19 14.37
CA PRO A 169 -26.96 18.20 14.74
C PRO A 169 -27.86 18.66 13.59
N ALA A 170 -27.50 18.43 12.32
CA ALA A 170 -28.32 18.81 11.16
C ALA A 170 -29.44 17.80 10.85
N ILE A 171 -29.32 16.56 11.34
CA ILE A 171 -30.34 15.49 11.17
C ILE A 171 -31.40 15.54 12.28
N ARG A 172 -31.09 16.16 13.42
CA ARG A 172 -31.98 16.24 14.59
C ARG A 172 -32.88 17.47 14.54
#